data_AF-A0A4Y9YMN1-F1
#
_entry.id   AF-A0A4Y9YMN1-F1
#
_cell.length_a   1.000
_cell.length_b   1.000
_cell.length_c   1.000
_cell.angle_alpha   90.00
_cell.angle_beta   90.00
_cell.angle_gamma   90.00
#
_symmetry.space_group_name_H-M   'P 1'
#
loop_
_entity.id
_entity.type
_entity.pdbx_description
1 polymer ?
#
loop_
_entity_poly.entity_id
_entity_poly.type
_entity_poly.pdbx_seq_one_letter_code
_entity_poly.pdbx_strand_id
1 'polypeptide(L)'
;GSTRRRCPCATGRPVVVVPAAIAAEQQGAPREETLVHADALARVYDVQNRLESSLAVLYRRYVERSLARLAERGERLGALVLEPLLMGAGGMVFVDPLFQRVLIDVVRGVPAGSSSPSTSPTSPVLTGGEGLSTAPLLGVTPDISVNAKILTGGLLPLAVTLASDAIFQAFWSGNKSDALLHGHSYTAHAVGCEVANETLGLIEKVAGSEQWEEARARWRALEKGRERREGAEEREKEVFSLWDPGFVDAMSKLEAVGEVMTLGTVLAIKIAGDEAGYTSHSAQEVLKSLRTASSDASGLSPAPGARRTACTTARSEMSHIS
;
A
#
# COMPACT_ATOMS: atom_id res chain seq x y z
N GLY A 1 -27.39 -25.51 10.11
CA GLY A 1 -25.93 -25.73 10.15
C GLY A 1 -25.29 -24.82 9.14
N SER A 2 -24.76 -23.69 9.59
CA SER A 2 -24.00 -22.77 8.73
C SER A 2 -22.67 -23.43 8.40
N THR A 3 -22.47 -23.79 7.13
CA THR A 3 -21.16 -24.14 6.61
C THR A 3 -20.29 -22.89 6.70
N ARG A 4 -19.52 -22.76 7.80
CA ARG A 4 -18.39 -21.81 7.86
C ARG A 4 -17.52 -22.08 6.64
N ARG A 5 -17.62 -21.23 5.60
CA ARG A 5 -16.72 -21.28 4.45
C ARG A 5 -15.31 -21.20 5.04
N ARG A 6 -14.50 -22.25 4.86
CA ARG A 6 -13.09 -22.24 5.29
C ARG A 6 -12.45 -20.99 4.68
N CYS A 7 -11.64 -20.29 5.48
CA CYS A 7 -10.90 -19.13 5.00
C CYS A 7 -10.13 -19.49 3.71
N PRO A 8 -10.20 -18.65 2.66
CA PRO A 8 -9.36 -18.82 1.46
C PRO A 8 -7.86 -18.95 1.79
N CYS A 9 -7.44 -18.34 2.90
CA CYS A 9 -6.09 -18.31 3.44
C CYS A 9 -5.59 -19.64 4.03
N ALA A 10 -6.46 -20.60 4.35
CA ALA A 10 -6.09 -21.84 5.05
C ALA A 10 -5.14 -22.76 4.26
N THR A 11 -4.86 -22.43 3.00
CA THR A 11 -3.93 -23.16 2.12
C THR A 11 -2.49 -22.64 2.18
N GLY A 12 -2.23 -21.53 2.89
CA GLY A 12 -0.91 -20.86 2.93
C GLY A 12 -0.51 -20.21 1.59
N ARG A 13 -1.42 -20.18 0.61
CA ARG A 13 -1.16 -19.57 -0.70
C ARG A 13 -1.77 -18.18 -0.79
N PRO A 14 -1.12 -17.23 -1.50
CA PRO A 14 -1.72 -15.95 -1.79
C PRO A 14 -3.00 -16.11 -2.62
N VAL A 15 -4.02 -15.33 -2.25
CA VAL A 15 -5.31 -15.30 -2.94
C VAL A 15 -5.67 -13.84 -3.22
N VAL A 16 -6.01 -13.54 -4.47
CA VAL A 16 -6.66 -12.28 -4.84
C VAL A 16 -8.16 -12.50 -4.80
N VAL A 17 -8.84 -11.77 -3.92
CA VAL A 17 -10.30 -11.76 -3.84
C VAL A 17 -10.83 -10.72 -4.81
N VAL A 18 -11.52 -11.17 -5.85
CA VAL A 18 -12.18 -10.30 -6.84
C VAL A 18 -13.62 -10.05 -6.37
N PRO A 19 -14.00 -8.80 -6.04
CA PRO A 19 -15.34 -8.47 -5.58
C PRO A 19 -16.41 -8.88 -6.59
N ALA A 20 -17.59 -9.27 -6.09
CA ALA A 20 -18.73 -9.70 -6.92
C ALA A 20 -19.12 -8.66 -7.99
N ALA A 21 -19.00 -7.36 -7.68
CA ALA A 21 -19.28 -6.28 -8.62
C ALA A 21 -18.36 -6.28 -9.85
N ILE A 22 -17.11 -6.74 -9.69
CA ILE A 22 -16.15 -6.89 -10.77
C ILE A 22 -16.33 -8.25 -11.44
N ALA A 23 -16.52 -9.32 -10.67
CA ALA A 23 -16.72 -10.67 -11.20
C ALA A 23 -17.94 -10.74 -12.16
N ALA A 24 -19.00 -9.98 -11.86
CA ALA A 24 -20.20 -9.89 -12.68
C ALA A 24 -19.97 -9.33 -14.11
N GLU A 25 -18.79 -8.77 -14.41
CA GLU A 25 -18.41 -8.34 -15.75
C GLU A 25 -18.11 -9.51 -16.71
N GLN A 26 -17.96 -10.73 -16.18
CA GLN A 26 -17.87 -11.97 -16.97
C GLN A 26 -19.26 -12.49 -17.34
N GLN A 27 -19.45 -12.86 -18.62
CA GLN A 27 -20.73 -13.44 -19.06
C GLN A 27 -20.97 -14.79 -18.39
N GLY A 28 -22.14 -14.95 -17.75
CA GLY A 28 -22.52 -16.19 -17.04
C GLY A 28 -21.89 -16.38 -15.67
N ALA A 29 -21.20 -15.37 -15.13
CA ALA A 29 -20.53 -15.48 -13.83
C ALA A 29 -21.52 -15.42 -12.64
N PRO A 30 -21.23 -16.16 -11.56
CA PRO A 30 -22.00 -16.07 -10.33
C PRO A 30 -21.93 -14.66 -9.74
N ARG A 31 -23.00 -14.21 -9.06
CA ARG A 31 -23.04 -12.94 -8.30
C ARG A 31 -22.29 -13.04 -6.96
N GLU A 32 -21.20 -13.81 -6.93
CA GLU A 32 -20.37 -14.03 -5.75
C GLU A 32 -18.94 -13.55 -6.01
N GLU A 33 -18.17 -13.40 -4.94
CA GLU A 33 -16.73 -13.12 -5.03
C GLU A 33 -16.00 -14.26 -5.74
N THR A 34 -15.00 -13.90 -6.55
CA THR A 34 -14.15 -14.87 -7.25
C THR A 34 -12.76 -14.87 -6.62
N LEU A 35 -12.25 -16.07 -6.32
CA LEU A 35 -10.92 -16.24 -5.74
C LEU A 35 -9.92 -16.60 -6.84
N VAL A 36 -8.89 -15.79 -7.01
CA VAL A 36 -7.78 -16.05 -7.93
C VAL A 36 -6.56 -16.44 -7.11
N HIS A 37 -6.20 -17.73 -7.17
CA HIS A 37 -5.05 -18.26 -6.45
C HIS A 37 -3.76 -17.95 -7.20
N ALA A 38 -2.73 -17.55 -6.47
CA ALA A 38 -1.37 -17.44 -6.97
C ALA A 38 -0.45 -18.41 -6.22
N ASP A 39 0.57 -18.92 -6.90
CA ASP A 39 1.52 -19.85 -6.28
C ASP A 39 2.48 -19.15 -5.32
N ALA A 40 2.73 -17.85 -5.51
CA ALA A 40 3.65 -17.05 -4.71
C ALA A 40 3.25 -15.58 -4.68
N LEU A 41 3.73 -14.84 -3.67
CA LEU A 41 3.40 -13.43 -3.49
C LEU A 41 3.98 -12.58 -4.63
N ALA A 42 5.22 -12.83 -5.06
CA ALA A 42 5.80 -12.10 -6.20
C ALA A 42 4.96 -12.27 -7.47
N ARG A 43 4.27 -13.41 -7.68
CA ARG A 43 3.38 -13.55 -8.84
C ARG A 43 2.22 -12.57 -8.79
N VAL A 44 1.69 -12.25 -7.61
CA VAL A 44 0.67 -11.21 -7.47
C VAL A 44 1.25 -9.84 -7.81
N TYR A 45 2.48 -9.55 -7.42
CA TYR A 45 3.09 -8.24 -7.68
C TYR A 45 3.84 -8.11 -9.01
N ASP A 46 3.90 -9.18 -9.80
CA ASP A 46 4.41 -9.18 -11.17
C ASP A 46 3.37 -8.54 -12.12
N VAL A 47 3.14 -7.25 -11.92
CA VAL A 47 2.11 -6.48 -12.63
C VAL A 47 2.32 -6.56 -14.14
N GLN A 48 3.56 -6.43 -14.60
CA GLN A 48 3.87 -6.38 -16.03
C GLN A 48 3.44 -7.67 -16.74
N ASN A 49 3.77 -8.84 -16.21
CA ASN A 49 3.34 -10.11 -16.81
C ASN A 49 1.84 -10.37 -16.61
N ARG A 50 1.22 -9.75 -15.60
CA ARG A 50 -0.23 -9.87 -15.35
C ARG A 50 -1.09 -8.93 -16.20
N LEU A 51 -0.53 -7.93 -16.87
CA LEU A 51 -1.28 -6.98 -17.72
C LEU A 51 -1.99 -7.65 -18.91
N GLU A 52 -1.47 -8.79 -19.38
CA GLU A 52 -2.07 -9.57 -20.47
C GLU A 52 -3.05 -10.65 -19.99
N SER A 53 -3.27 -10.75 -18.67
CA SER A 53 -4.15 -11.77 -18.10
C SER A 53 -5.64 -11.49 -18.36
N SER A 54 -6.46 -12.54 -18.30
CA SER A 54 -7.92 -12.42 -18.34
C SER A 54 -8.48 -11.55 -17.21
N LEU A 55 -7.80 -11.51 -16.06
CA LEU A 55 -8.15 -10.65 -14.93
C LEU A 55 -7.90 -9.16 -15.24
N ALA A 56 -6.81 -8.84 -15.97
CA ALA A 56 -6.56 -7.46 -16.42
C ALA A 56 -7.66 -6.97 -17.38
N VAL A 57 -8.08 -7.83 -18.32
CA VAL A 57 -9.20 -7.55 -19.23
C VAL A 57 -10.49 -7.30 -18.44
N LEU A 58 -10.74 -8.10 -17.40
CA LEU A 58 -11.89 -7.95 -16.52
C LEU A 58 -11.88 -6.61 -15.77
N TYR A 59 -10.76 -6.27 -15.14
CA TYR A 59 -10.58 -5.00 -14.45
C TYR A 59 -10.75 -3.81 -15.40
N ARG A 60 -10.17 -3.88 -16.59
CA ARG A 60 -10.28 -2.80 -17.58
C ARG A 60 -11.73 -2.56 -17.96
N ARG A 61 -12.46 -3.62 -18.31
CA ARG A 61 -13.89 -3.53 -18.65
C ARG A 61 -14.70 -2.92 -17.51
N TYR A 62 -14.47 -3.36 -16.27
CA TYR A 62 -15.14 -2.83 -15.10
C TYR A 62 -14.90 -1.32 -14.92
N VAL A 63 -13.64 -0.89 -15.02
CA VAL A 63 -13.25 0.52 -14.88
C VAL A 63 -13.85 1.35 -16.00
N GLU A 64 -13.68 0.96 -17.27
CA GLU A 64 -14.22 1.67 -18.43
C GLU A 64 -15.74 1.83 -18.35
N ARG A 65 -16.47 0.76 -18.00
CA ARG A 65 -17.93 0.83 -17.81
C ARG A 65 -18.32 1.72 -16.63
N SER A 66 -17.55 1.70 -15.55
CA SER A 66 -17.81 2.55 -14.40
C SER A 66 -17.62 4.02 -14.73
N LEU A 67 -16.54 4.38 -15.44
CA LEU A 67 -16.30 5.74 -15.91
C LEU A 67 -17.36 6.20 -16.92
N ALA A 68 -17.76 5.32 -17.86
CA ALA A 68 -18.83 5.62 -18.83
C ALA A 68 -20.17 5.95 -18.14
N ARG A 69 -20.56 5.17 -17.12
CA ARG A 69 -21.78 5.45 -16.33
C ARG A 69 -21.75 6.80 -15.61
N LEU A 70 -20.59 7.23 -15.12
CA LEU A 70 -20.43 8.55 -14.50
C LEU A 70 -20.53 9.66 -15.56
N ALA A 71 -19.90 9.46 -16.71
CA ALA A 71 -20.00 10.41 -17.83
C ALA A 71 -21.44 10.55 -18.37
N GLU A 72 -22.20 9.46 -18.47
CA GLU A 72 -23.62 9.47 -18.85
C GLU A 72 -24.50 10.27 -17.87
N ARG A 73 -24.11 10.34 -16.60
CA ARG A 73 -24.76 11.18 -15.58
C ARG A 73 -24.33 12.65 -15.64
N GLY A 74 -23.44 13.01 -16.57
CA GLY A 74 -22.88 14.34 -16.72
C GLY A 74 -21.75 14.66 -15.74
N GLU A 75 -21.21 13.67 -15.03
CA GLU A 75 -20.11 13.86 -14.10
C GLU A 75 -18.79 14.08 -14.86
N ARG A 76 -18.00 15.07 -14.43
CA ARG A 76 -16.66 15.35 -14.97
C ARG A 76 -15.62 15.06 -13.91
N LEU A 77 -14.83 14.01 -14.13
CA LEU A 77 -13.76 13.62 -13.23
C LEU A 77 -12.50 14.44 -13.53
N GLY A 78 -11.96 15.10 -12.50
CA GLY A 78 -10.78 15.95 -12.65
C GLY A 78 -9.46 15.24 -12.35
N ALA A 79 -9.48 14.17 -11.54
CA ALA A 79 -8.28 13.44 -11.17
C ALA A 79 -8.61 12.05 -10.61
N LEU A 80 -7.63 11.15 -10.64
CA LEU A 80 -7.64 9.89 -9.90
C LEU A 80 -6.82 10.06 -8.62
N VAL A 81 -7.40 9.75 -7.46
CA VAL A 81 -6.71 9.75 -6.17
C VAL A 81 -6.73 8.34 -5.60
N LEU A 82 -5.58 7.80 -5.21
CA LEU A 82 -5.50 6.47 -4.58
C LEU A 82 -4.38 6.35 -3.54
N GLU A 83 -4.56 5.42 -2.59
CA GLU A 83 -3.50 4.88 -1.74
C GLU A 83 -2.90 3.66 -2.47
N PRO A 84 -1.62 3.70 -2.90
CA PRO A 84 -1.03 2.63 -3.69
C PRO A 84 -0.73 1.41 -2.81
N LEU A 85 -1.10 0.23 -3.31
CA LEU A 85 -0.89 -1.10 -2.73
C LEU A 85 -1.60 -1.40 -1.40
N LEU A 86 -1.67 -0.44 -0.49
CA LEU A 86 -2.22 -0.62 0.85
C LEU A 86 -3.07 0.59 1.24
N MET A 87 -4.36 0.35 1.51
CA MET A 87 -5.25 1.34 2.11
C MET A 87 -5.17 1.20 3.63
N GLY A 88 -4.44 2.11 4.28
CA GLY A 88 -4.10 1.99 5.70
C GLY A 88 -5.31 2.19 6.60
N ALA A 89 -5.86 3.41 6.61
CA ALA A 89 -6.98 3.79 7.49
C ALA A 89 -8.27 3.02 7.19
N GLY A 90 -8.40 2.49 5.97
CA GLY A 90 -9.51 1.61 5.56
C GLY A 90 -9.48 0.20 6.18
N GLY A 91 -8.48 -0.09 7.02
CA GLY A 91 -8.34 -1.39 7.70
C GLY A 91 -7.19 -2.25 7.18
N MET A 92 -6.09 -1.63 6.74
CA MET A 92 -4.91 -2.31 6.18
C MET A 92 -5.28 -3.21 4.99
N VAL A 93 -6.08 -2.68 4.06
CA VAL A 93 -6.55 -3.43 2.89
C VAL A 93 -5.48 -3.41 1.80
N PHE A 94 -4.91 -4.56 1.52
CA PHE A 94 -3.99 -4.72 0.40
C PHE A 94 -4.78 -4.81 -0.91
N VAL A 95 -4.54 -3.86 -1.80
CA VAL A 95 -5.22 -3.78 -3.09
C VAL A 95 -4.38 -4.52 -4.12
N ASP A 96 -5.04 -5.30 -4.99
CA ASP A 96 -4.35 -5.95 -6.11
C ASP A 96 -3.62 -4.89 -6.96
N PRO A 97 -2.27 -4.96 -7.06
CA PRO A 97 -1.50 -3.99 -7.83
C PRO A 97 -1.87 -3.99 -9.32
N LEU A 98 -2.35 -5.12 -9.85
CA LEU A 98 -2.86 -5.21 -11.22
C LEU A 98 -4.09 -4.31 -11.41
N PHE A 99 -5.02 -4.32 -10.45
CA PHE A 99 -6.21 -3.47 -10.51
C PHE A 99 -5.85 -2.00 -10.53
N GLN A 100 -4.96 -1.57 -9.63
CA GLN A 100 -4.51 -0.17 -9.57
C GLN A 100 -3.79 0.25 -10.84
N ARG A 101 -2.93 -0.61 -11.38
CA ARG A 101 -2.26 -0.34 -12.65
C ARG A 101 -3.26 -0.17 -13.79
N VAL A 102 -4.21 -1.09 -13.93
CA VAL A 102 -5.25 -1.00 -14.97
C VAL A 102 -6.10 0.25 -14.80
N LEU A 103 -6.46 0.63 -13.57
CA LEU A 103 -7.19 1.85 -13.28
C LEU A 103 -6.41 3.10 -13.72
N ILE A 104 -5.11 3.17 -13.40
CA ILE A 104 -4.21 4.25 -13.84
C ILE A 104 -4.13 4.31 -15.36
N ASP A 105 -3.94 3.16 -16.02
CA ASP A 105 -3.82 3.07 -17.47
C ASP A 105 -5.11 3.54 -18.16
N VAL A 106 -6.28 3.12 -17.69
CA VAL A 106 -7.57 3.57 -18.24
C VAL A 106 -7.76 5.08 -18.05
N VAL A 107 -7.47 5.62 -16.87
CA VAL A 107 -7.60 7.07 -16.59
C VAL A 107 -6.65 7.91 -17.44
N ARG A 108 -5.46 7.39 -17.74
CA ARG A 108 -4.48 8.03 -18.63
C ARG A 108 -4.74 7.78 -20.12
N GLY A 109 -5.77 7.02 -20.48
CA GLY A 109 -6.11 6.70 -21.87
C GLY A 109 -5.12 5.74 -22.55
N VAL A 110 -4.44 4.89 -21.78
CA VAL A 110 -3.49 3.89 -22.29
C VAL A 110 -4.27 2.70 -22.87
N PRO A 111 -4.08 2.37 -24.17
CA PRO A 111 -4.73 1.22 -24.79
C PRO A 111 -4.36 -0.11 -24.13
N ALA A 112 -5.25 -1.09 -24.22
CA ALA A 112 -4.95 -2.46 -23.78
C ALA A 112 -3.72 -3.01 -24.52
N GLY A 113 -2.78 -3.62 -23.79
CA GLY A 113 -1.54 -4.16 -24.35
C GLY A 113 -0.44 -3.12 -24.62
N SER A 114 -0.68 -1.83 -24.36
CA SER A 114 0.39 -0.82 -24.39
C SER A 114 0.99 -0.65 -22.99
N SER A 115 2.32 -0.75 -22.89
CA SER A 115 3.06 -0.36 -21.69
C SER A 115 3.40 1.13 -21.67
N SER A 116 3.27 1.82 -22.82
CA SER A 116 3.65 3.23 -22.95
C SER A 116 2.44 4.13 -22.70
N PRO A 117 2.52 5.07 -21.75
CA PRO A 117 1.49 6.07 -21.57
C PRO A 117 1.34 6.92 -22.83
N SER A 118 0.10 7.24 -23.19
CA SER A 118 -0.22 8.26 -24.20
C SER A 118 0.44 9.59 -23.82
N THR A 119 0.98 10.31 -24.80
CA THR A 119 1.65 11.63 -24.65
C THR A 119 0.73 12.75 -24.17
N SER A 120 -0.54 12.49 -23.88
CA SER A 120 -1.45 13.43 -23.24
C SER A 120 -2.39 12.66 -22.31
N PRO A 121 -2.00 12.42 -21.04
CA PRO A 121 -2.91 11.84 -20.07
C PRO A 121 -4.14 12.74 -19.94
N THR A 122 -5.33 12.15 -20.06
CA THR A 122 -6.60 12.87 -19.99
C THR A 122 -6.93 13.37 -18.59
N SER A 123 -6.33 12.78 -17.55
CA SER A 123 -6.50 13.20 -16.16
C SER A 123 -5.27 12.86 -15.31
N PRO A 124 -4.87 13.74 -14.38
CA PRO A 124 -3.74 13.49 -13.48
C PRO A 124 -4.04 12.40 -12.46
N VAL A 125 -3.01 11.63 -12.13
CA VAL A 125 -3.01 10.62 -11.06
C VAL A 125 -2.28 11.16 -9.85
N LEU A 126 -3.00 11.23 -8.73
CA LEU A 126 -2.49 11.58 -7.41
C LEU A 126 -2.36 10.30 -6.57
N THR A 127 -1.20 10.11 -5.96
CA THR A 127 -0.99 9.04 -4.99
C THR A 127 -0.54 9.61 -3.65
N GLY A 128 -1.09 9.10 -2.55
CA GLY A 128 -0.59 9.37 -1.20
C GLY A 128 0.21 8.18 -0.68
N GLY A 129 1.40 8.40 -0.11
CA GLY A 129 2.26 7.33 0.39
C GLY A 129 2.90 7.64 1.74
N GLU A 130 3.24 6.59 2.49
CA GLU A 130 3.88 6.66 3.80
C GLU A 130 5.36 6.25 3.73
N GLY A 131 6.07 6.53 2.64
CA GLY A 131 7.49 6.16 2.49
C GLY A 131 8.02 6.16 1.07
N LEU A 132 8.91 5.20 0.79
CA LEU A 132 9.57 4.99 -0.52
C LEU A 132 8.54 4.79 -1.64
N SER A 133 8.93 5.15 -2.86
CA SER A 133 8.07 5.09 -4.05
C SER A 133 7.52 3.68 -4.29
N THR A 134 6.21 3.57 -4.54
CA THR A 134 5.55 2.33 -4.99
C THR A 134 5.64 2.12 -6.50
N ALA A 135 6.22 3.08 -7.23
CA ALA A 135 6.36 3.02 -8.68
C ALA A 135 7.10 1.77 -9.20
N PRO A 136 8.15 1.23 -8.53
CA PRO A 136 8.78 -0.03 -8.96
C PRO A 136 7.81 -1.22 -8.98
N LEU A 137 6.86 -1.27 -8.03
CA LEU A 137 5.88 -2.36 -7.92
C LEU A 137 4.69 -2.19 -8.87
N LEU A 138 4.20 -0.96 -9.05
CA LEU A 138 3.10 -0.67 -9.99
C LEU A 138 3.59 -0.53 -11.45
N GLY A 139 4.89 -0.35 -11.65
CA GLY A 139 5.53 -0.07 -12.94
C GLY A 139 5.13 1.28 -13.55
N VAL A 140 4.61 2.22 -12.76
CA VAL A 140 4.12 3.52 -13.21
C VAL A 140 4.33 4.58 -12.14
N THR A 141 4.72 5.79 -12.55
CA THR A 141 4.85 6.96 -11.67
C THR A 141 3.58 7.81 -11.68
N PRO A 142 3.21 8.42 -10.55
CA PRO A 142 2.07 9.34 -10.47
C PRO A 142 2.40 10.70 -11.10
N ASP A 143 1.38 11.50 -11.40
CA ASP A 143 1.53 12.91 -11.81
C ASP A 143 1.74 13.81 -10.60
N ILE A 144 1.18 13.43 -9.45
CA ILE A 144 1.36 14.10 -8.16
C ILE A 144 1.53 13.04 -7.08
N SER A 145 2.50 13.22 -6.19
CA SER A 145 2.74 12.33 -5.05
C SER A 145 2.78 13.11 -3.75
N VAL A 146 2.04 12.66 -2.73
CA VAL A 146 2.00 13.26 -1.40
C VAL A 146 2.72 12.36 -0.41
N ASN A 147 3.74 12.92 0.26
CA ASN A 147 4.61 12.21 1.20
C ASN A 147 4.64 12.95 2.54
N ALA A 148 4.49 12.22 3.64
CA ALA A 148 4.52 12.75 5.00
C ALA A 148 4.97 11.63 5.97
N LYS A 149 4.49 11.63 7.22
CA LYS A 149 4.68 10.55 8.21
C LYS A 149 6.15 10.13 8.38
N ILE A 150 6.57 9.02 7.78
CA ILE A 150 7.95 8.52 7.86
C ILE A 150 8.97 9.49 7.27
N LEU A 151 8.52 10.47 6.45
CA LEU A 151 9.38 11.51 5.89
C LEU A 151 10.29 12.14 6.94
N THR A 152 9.81 12.33 8.16
CA THR A 152 10.57 12.92 9.29
C THR A 152 10.85 11.91 10.41
N GLY A 153 10.72 10.61 10.13
CA GLY A 153 10.93 9.55 11.10
C GLY A 153 9.94 9.58 12.28
N GLY A 154 8.81 10.28 12.13
CA GLY A 154 7.84 10.48 13.22
C GLY A 154 8.25 11.53 14.26
N LEU A 155 9.31 12.33 13.99
CA LEU A 155 9.81 13.33 14.95
C LEU A 155 9.07 14.67 14.85
N LEU A 156 8.78 15.14 13.63
CA LEU A 156 8.21 16.47 13.38
C LEU A 156 7.17 16.44 12.25
N PRO A 157 6.15 17.31 12.26
CA PRO A 157 5.22 17.41 11.15
C PRO A 157 5.91 18.04 9.93
N LEU A 158 5.87 17.32 8.82
CA LEU A 158 6.24 17.81 7.49
C LEU A 158 5.48 16.98 6.44
N ALA A 159 5.06 17.63 5.37
CA ALA A 159 4.52 16.99 4.18
C ALA A 159 5.12 17.63 2.93
N VAL A 160 5.27 16.84 1.87
CA VAL A 160 5.74 17.26 0.56
C VAL A 160 4.77 16.74 -0.49
N THR A 161 4.31 17.65 -1.35
CA THR A 161 3.56 17.32 -2.56
C THR A 161 4.47 17.51 -3.77
N LEU A 162 4.90 16.40 -4.36
CA LEU A 162 5.64 16.38 -5.62
C LEU A 162 4.65 16.46 -6.78
N ALA A 163 5.02 17.15 -7.85
CA ALA A 163 4.22 17.25 -9.07
C ALA A 163 5.11 17.08 -10.30
N SER A 164 4.55 16.53 -11.38
CA SER A 164 5.20 16.47 -12.68
C SER A 164 5.40 17.86 -13.25
N ASP A 165 6.36 18.01 -14.17
CA ASP A 165 6.57 19.27 -14.87
C ASP A 165 5.29 19.73 -15.59
N ALA A 166 4.55 18.81 -16.23
CA ALA A 166 3.29 19.14 -16.89
C ALA A 166 2.27 19.82 -15.95
N ILE A 167 2.19 19.39 -14.68
CA ILE A 167 1.32 20.02 -13.67
C ILE A 167 1.89 21.36 -13.22
N PHE A 168 3.20 21.45 -13.02
CA PHE A 168 3.86 22.72 -12.68
C PHE A 168 3.64 23.80 -13.75
N GLN A 169 3.82 23.45 -15.03
CA GLN A 169 3.65 24.36 -16.16
C GLN A 169 2.22 24.91 -16.26
N ALA A 170 1.21 24.17 -15.80
CA ALA A 170 -0.18 24.65 -15.78
C ALA A 170 -0.39 25.89 -14.90
N PHE A 171 0.50 26.12 -13.92
CA PHE A 171 0.50 27.30 -13.04
C PHE A 171 1.64 28.29 -13.35
N TRP A 172 2.50 27.98 -14.33
CA TRP A 172 3.67 28.79 -14.64
C TRP A 172 3.33 29.87 -15.67
N SER A 173 3.06 31.08 -15.19
CA SER A 173 2.78 32.23 -16.05
C SER A 173 3.33 33.54 -15.45
N GLY A 174 3.32 34.61 -16.24
CA GLY A 174 3.67 35.95 -15.77
C GLY A 174 2.60 36.60 -14.87
N ASN A 175 1.39 36.03 -14.80
CA ASN A 175 0.29 36.56 -14.02
C ASN A 175 0.19 35.85 -12.67
N LYS A 176 0.14 36.62 -11.58
CA LYS A 176 -0.03 36.08 -10.22
C LYS A 176 -1.32 35.26 -10.04
N SER A 177 -2.38 35.56 -10.80
CA SER A 177 -3.65 34.83 -10.75
C SER A 177 -3.55 33.37 -11.16
N ASP A 178 -2.54 33.03 -11.97
CA ASP A 178 -2.39 31.71 -12.54
C ASP A 178 -1.50 30.83 -11.65
N ALA A 179 -0.80 31.42 -10.67
CA ALA A 179 0.05 30.71 -9.72
C ALA A 179 -0.79 29.87 -8.73
N LEU A 180 -0.17 28.83 -8.16
CA LEU A 180 -0.75 28.07 -7.05
C LEU A 180 -0.70 28.90 -5.76
N LEU A 181 -1.76 29.65 -5.47
CA LEU A 181 -1.88 30.52 -4.29
C LEU A 181 -2.23 29.74 -3.01
N HIS A 182 -1.37 28.77 -2.66
CA HIS A 182 -1.49 27.95 -1.47
C HIS A 182 -0.19 27.96 -0.67
N GLY A 183 -0.27 28.27 0.63
CA GLY A 183 0.90 28.34 1.51
C GLY A 183 0.50 28.42 2.98
N HIS A 184 1.40 27.97 3.84
CA HIS A 184 1.26 27.99 5.29
C HIS A 184 2.41 28.79 5.91
N SER A 185 2.22 29.33 7.11
CA SER A 185 3.26 30.11 7.81
C SER A 185 4.55 29.32 8.05
N TYR A 186 4.45 27.98 8.16
CA TYR A 186 5.58 27.07 8.34
C TYR A 186 5.93 26.27 7.07
N THR A 187 5.48 26.71 5.88
CA THR A 187 5.88 26.07 4.61
C THR A 187 7.40 26.01 4.53
N ALA A 188 7.93 24.79 4.31
CA ALA A 188 9.36 24.51 4.25
C ALA A 188 10.15 24.97 5.50
N HIS A 189 9.61 24.75 6.70
CA HIS A 189 10.35 25.04 7.93
C HIS A 189 11.65 24.23 8.00
N ALA A 190 12.77 24.94 8.18
CA ALA A 190 14.12 24.40 7.97
C ALA A 190 14.44 23.17 8.86
N VAL A 191 13.92 23.16 10.10
CA VAL A 191 14.15 22.05 11.04
C VAL A 191 13.50 20.76 10.52
N GLY A 192 12.26 20.84 10.04
CA GLY A 192 11.57 19.68 9.46
C GLY A 192 12.28 19.18 8.20
N CYS A 193 12.72 20.09 7.33
CA CYS A 193 13.45 19.75 6.12
C CYS A 193 14.76 19.01 6.44
N GLU A 194 15.53 19.47 7.41
CA GLU A 194 16.78 18.80 7.79
C GLU A 194 16.54 17.42 8.42
N VAL A 195 15.55 17.32 9.31
CA VAL A 195 15.15 16.02 9.88
C VAL A 195 14.68 15.06 8.77
N ALA A 196 14.03 15.57 7.74
CA ALA A 196 13.62 14.75 6.61
C ALA A 196 14.81 14.27 5.78
N ASN A 197 15.79 15.14 5.48
CA ASN A 197 17.01 14.76 4.78
C ASN A 197 17.78 13.65 5.52
N GLU A 198 17.97 13.83 6.83
CA GLU A 198 18.64 12.82 7.67
C GLU A 198 17.84 11.51 7.70
N THR A 199 16.51 11.58 7.81
CA THR A 199 15.66 10.38 7.76
C THR A 199 15.79 9.63 6.44
N LEU A 200 15.79 10.33 5.30
CA LEU A 200 15.97 9.71 3.99
C LEU A 200 17.35 9.04 3.88
N GLY A 201 18.40 9.70 4.33
CA GLY A 201 19.75 9.12 4.37
C GLY A 201 19.86 7.90 5.29
N LEU A 202 19.10 7.86 6.39
CA LEU A 202 19.00 6.67 7.24
C LEU A 202 18.24 5.52 6.57
N ILE A 203 17.14 5.82 5.89
CA ILE A 203 16.36 4.81 5.14
C ILE A 203 17.23 4.17 4.07
N GLU A 204 18.00 4.95 3.31
CA GLU A 204 18.94 4.43 2.30
C GLU A 204 20.00 3.51 2.93
N LYS A 205 20.58 3.90 4.07
CA LYS A 205 21.54 3.06 4.80
C LYS A 205 20.91 1.75 5.28
N VAL A 206 19.68 1.80 5.81
CA VAL A 206 18.95 0.60 6.25
C VAL A 206 18.62 -0.29 5.06
N ALA A 207 18.21 0.27 3.92
CA ALA A 207 17.93 -0.48 2.71
C ALA A 207 19.17 -1.19 2.13
N GLY A 208 20.38 -0.71 2.44
CA GLY A 208 21.65 -1.38 2.10
C GLY A 208 22.22 -2.28 3.19
N SER A 209 21.52 -2.47 4.32
CA SER A 209 22.01 -3.26 5.45
C SER A 209 21.93 -4.76 5.21
N GLU A 210 22.77 -5.52 5.92
CA GLU A 210 22.75 -6.99 5.88
C GLU A 210 21.38 -7.55 6.29
N GLN A 211 20.76 -6.99 7.33
CA GLN A 211 19.45 -7.43 7.81
C GLN A 211 18.36 -7.27 6.73
N TRP A 212 18.45 -6.22 5.92
CA TRP A 212 17.51 -5.97 4.82
C TRP A 212 17.69 -6.97 3.68
N GLU A 213 18.93 -7.28 3.31
CA GLU A 213 19.24 -8.29 2.30
C GLU A 213 18.91 -9.71 2.79
N GLU A 214 19.12 -10.02 4.07
CA GLU A 214 18.69 -11.28 4.68
C GLU A 214 17.17 -11.44 4.63
N ALA A 215 16.42 -10.38 4.93
CA ALA A 215 14.97 -10.38 4.79
C ALA A 215 14.55 -10.67 3.34
N ARG A 216 15.13 -9.98 2.34
CA ARG A 216 14.90 -10.27 0.92
C ARG A 216 15.24 -11.72 0.57
N ALA A 217 16.39 -12.21 1.03
CA ALA A 217 16.84 -13.58 0.76
C ALA A 217 15.89 -14.66 1.30
N ARG A 218 15.29 -14.44 2.48
CA ARG A 218 14.28 -15.36 3.05
C ARG A 218 13.06 -15.49 2.14
N TRP A 219 12.57 -14.38 1.62
CA TRP A 219 11.42 -14.37 0.70
C TRP A 219 11.79 -14.95 -0.68
N ARG A 220 12.97 -14.62 -1.24
CA ARG A 220 13.51 -15.24 -2.47
C ARG A 220 13.60 -16.76 -2.38
N ALA A 221 14.02 -17.29 -1.23
CA ALA A 221 14.22 -18.73 -1.05
C ALA A 221 12.93 -19.53 -1.21
N LEU A 222 11.78 -18.94 -0.89
CA LEU A 222 10.46 -19.57 -1.05
C LEU A 222 10.00 -19.65 -2.51
N GLU A 223 10.59 -18.84 -3.38
CA GLU A 223 10.24 -18.76 -4.79
C GLU A 223 11.07 -19.70 -5.66
N LYS A 224 12.08 -20.37 -5.08
CA LYS A 224 13.00 -21.27 -5.80
C LYS A 224 12.32 -22.57 -6.22
N GLY A 225 11.59 -22.44 -7.34
CA GLY A 225 11.25 -23.51 -8.26
C GLY A 225 11.57 -23.19 -9.72
N ARG A 226 11.73 -21.92 -10.16
CA ARG A 226 11.91 -21.60 -11.60
C ARG A 226 12.74 -20.34 -11.88
N GLU A 227 13.74 -20.53 -12.76
CA GLU A 227 14.55 -19.61 -13.56
C GLU A 227 14.97 -18.24 -12.98
N ARG A 228 16.28 -18.15 -12.70
CA ARG A 228 17.02 -16.98 -12.25
C ARG A 228 17.29 -16.06 -13.45
N ARG A 229 16.78 -14.83 -13.44
CA ARG A 229 17.38 -13.71 -14.18
C ARG A 229 18.03 -12.80 -13.14
N GLU A 230 19.23 -12.32 -13.43
CA GLU A 230 20.00 -11.46 -12.54
C GLU A 230 20.18 -10.09 -13.20
N GLY A 231 19.54 -9.06 -12.67
CA GLY A 231 19.73 -7.66 -13.04
C GLY A 231 19.48 -6.70 -11.86
N ALA A 232 20.12 -5.53 -11.86
CA ALA A 232 19.94 -4.51 -10.82
C ALA A 232 18.51 -3.96 -10.78
N GLU A 233 17.85 -3.80 -11.94
CA GLU A 233 16.45 -3.37 -12.05
C GLU A 233 15.44 -4.41 -11.50
N GLU A 234 15.79 -5.69 -11.48
CA GLU A 234 14.95 -6.75 -10.91
C GLU A 234 15.00 -6.73 -9.37
N ARG A 235 16.09 -6.24 -8.76
CA ARG A 235 16.23 -6.12 -7.30
C ARG A 235 15.30 -5.06 -6.69
N GLU A 236 14.99 -3.99 -7.42
CA GLU A 236 14.08 -2.94 -6.94
C GLU A 236 12.60 -3.33 -7.02
N LYS A 237 12.24 -4.25 -7.92
CA LYS A 237 10.86 -4.72 -8.13
C LYS A 237 10.46 -5.87 -7.22
N GLU A 238 11.38 -6.31 -6.39
CA GLU A 238 11.21 -7.48 -5.55
C GLU A 238 10.28 -7.21 -4.36
N VAL A 239 9.32 -8.12 -4.19
CA VAL A 239 8.41 -8.11 -3.06
C VAL A 239 8.96 -8.97 -1.94
N PHE A 240 9.09 -8.36 -0.77
CA PHE A 240 9.53 -9.05 0.44
C PHE A 240 8.96 -8.35 1.67
N SER A 241 9.21 -8.95 2.83
CA SER A 241 8.85 -8.41 4.13
C SER A 241 9.96 -8.63 5.14
N LEU A 242 10.04 -7.75 6.15
CA LEU A 242 10.90 -7.96 7.32
C LEU A 242 10.38 -9.09 8.22
N TRP A 243 9.09 -9.42 8.09
CA TRP A 243 8.46 -10.51 8.80
C TRP A 243 8.88 -11.86 8.23
N ASP A 244 9.14 -12.81 9.12
CA ASP A 244 9.57 -14.15 8.73
C ASP A 244 8.46 -14.87 7.95
N PRO A 245 8.74 -15.44 6.78
CA PRO A 245 7.68 -16.02 5.98
C PRO A 245 7.17 -17.36 6.54
N GLY A 246 7.98 -18.10 7.30
CA GLY A 246 7.52 -19.28 8.04
C GLY A 246 6.54 -18.90 9.15
N PHE A 247 6.78 -17.77 9.82
CA PHE A 247 5.81 -17.19 10.75
C PHE A 247 4.50 -16.80 10.05
N VAL A 248 4.57 -16.13 8.90
CA VAL A 248 3.36 -15.74 8.14
C VAL A 248 2.57 -16.96 7.66
N ASP A 249 3.24 -17.99 7.15
CA ASP A 249 2.62 -19.25 6.76
C ASP A 249 1.94 -19.94 7.96
N ALA A 250 2.61 -20.00 9.12
CA ALA A 250 2.02 -20.54 10.34
C ALA A 250 0.75 -19.75 10.77
N MET A 251 0.80 -18.42 10.72
CA MET A 251 -0.35 -17.56 11.04
C MET A 251 -1.53 -17.80 10.10
N SER A 252 -1.28 -17.94 8.79
CA SER A 252 -2.34 -18.17 7.78
C SER A 252 -3.14 -19.45 7.98
N LYS A 253 -2.58 -20.42 8.73
CA LYS A 253 -3.18 -21.74 9.00
C LYS A 253 -3.96 -21.79 10.31
N LEU A 254 -3.93 -20.73 11.12
CA LEU A 254 -4.68 -20.66 12.36
C LEU A 254 -6.18 -20.45 12.08
N GLU A 255 -7.04 -21.22 12.72
CA GLU A 255 -8.51 -21.09 12.55
C GLU A 255 -9.05 -19.71 12.96
N ALA A 256 -8.37 -19.06 13.91
CA ALA A 256 -8.71 -17.72 14.37
C ALA A 256 -8.28 -16.62 13.38
N VAL A 257 -7.48 -16.93 12.36
CA VAL A 257 -7.00 -15.95 11.37
C VAL A 257 -7.83 -16.09 10.09
N GLY A 258 -8.53 -15.01 9.75
CA GLY A 258 -9.30 -14.88 8.51
C GLY A 258 -8.51 -14.29 7.34
N GLU A 259 -7.40 -13.58 7.61
CA GLU A 259 -6.49 -13.09 6.58
C GLU A 259 -5.15 -12.75 7.21
N VAL A 260 -4.05 -12.98 6.49
CA VAL A 260 -2.75 -12.43 6.86
C VAL A 260 -2.05 -11.95 5.60
N MET A 261 -1.47 -10.76 5.68
CA MET A 261 -0.75 -10.16 4.57
C MET A 261 0.42 -9.33 5.11
N THR A 262 1.51 -9.28 4.34
CA THR A 262 2.71 -8.54 4.74
C THR A 262 3.41 -7.94 3.54
N LEU A 263 4.02 -6.77 3.74
CA LEU A 263 4.83 -6.07 2.75
C LEU A 263 5.78 -5.12 3.47
N GLY A 264 7.08 -5.22 3.20
CA GLY A 264 8.09 -4.39 3.84
C GLY A 264 8.04 -4.48 5.37
N THR A 265 7.73 -3.37 6.03
CA THR A 265 7.62 -3.30 7.50
C THR A 265 6.23 -3.69 8.02
N VAL A 266 5.22 -3.79 7.15
CA VAL A 266 3.82 -3.98 7.54
C VAL A 266 3.47 -5.47 7.64
N LEU A 267 2.82 -5.86 8.73
CA LEU A 267 2.11 -7.13 8.89
C LEU A 267 0.68 -6.82 9.32
N ALA A 268 -0.29 -7.27 8.53
CA ALA A 268 -1.70 -7.19 8.82
C ALA A 268 -2.25 -8.59 9.09
N ILE A 269 -2.93 -8.77 10.21
CA ILE A 269 -3.63 -10.01 10.57
C ILE A 269 -5.10 -9.65 10.82
N LYS A 270 -5.99 -10.22 10.02
CA LYS A 270 -7.43 -10.11 10.22
C LYS A 270 -7.93 -11.32 10.98
N ILE A 271 -8.51 -11.09 12.15
CA ILE A 271 -9.08 -12.16 12.98
C ILE A 271 -10.42 -12.59 12.40
N ALA A 272 -10.65 -13.89 12.31
CA ALA A 272 -11.94 -14.46 11.93
C ALA A 272 -12.97 -14.18 13.03
N GLY A 273 -14.09 -13.55 12.69
CA GLY A 273 -15.16 -13.24 13.61
C GLY A 273 -16.38 -12.66 12.90
N ASP A 274 -17.54 -12.72 13.55
CA ASP A 274 -18.82 -12.25 13.01
C ASP A 274 -18.96 -10.71 13.06
N GLU A 275 -18.10 -10.03 13.84
CA GLU A 275 -18.07 -8.57 13.98
C GLU A 275 -16.73 -7.99 13.51
N ALA A 276 -16.80 -7.02 12.58
CA ALA A 276 -15.66 -6.28 12.05
C ALA A 276 -15.53 -4.90 12.74
N GLY A 277 -14.30 -4.36 12.79
CA GLY A 277 -14.02 -3.02 13.32
C GLY A 277 -13.57 -2.99 14.79
N TYR A 278 -13.47 -1.79 15.36
CA TYR A 278 -12.93 -1.54 16.72
C TYR A 278 -13.71 -2.25 17.86
N THR A 279 -14.91 -2.76 17.57
CA THR A 279 -15.78 -3.46 18.51
C THR A 279 -15.57 -4.97 18.53
N SER A 280 -14.73 -5.53 17.65
CA SER A 280 -14.48 -6.97 17.58
C SER A 280 -13.85 -7.49 18.88
N HIS A 281 -14.61 -8.28 19.65
CA HIS A 281 -14.15 -8.86 20.92
C HIS A 281 -12.91 -9.74 20.76
N SER A 282 -12.83 -10.53 19.68
CA SER A 282 -11.69 -11.40 19.40
C SER A 282 -10.41 -10.61 19.08
N ALA A 283 -10.52 -9.51 18.34
CA ALA A 283 -9.39 -8.62 18.09
C ALA A 283 -8.92 -7.90 19.37
N GLN A 284 -9.85 -7.53 20.25
CA GLN A 284 -9.53 -6.91 21.54
C GLN A 284 -8.82 -7.86 22.50
N GLU A 285 -9.18 -9.15 22.51
CA GLU A 285 -8.50 -10.16 23.33
C GLU A 285 -7.05 -10.39 22.88
N VAL A 286 -6.82 -10.50 21.56
CA VAL A 286 -5.46 -10.58 20.98
C VAL A 286 -4.67 -9.32 21.30
N LEU A 287 -5.27 -8.13 21.16
CA LEU A 287 -4.60 -6.89 21.51
C LEU A 287 -4.24 -6.83 23.01
N LYS A 288 -5.12 -7.34 23.88
CA LYS A 288 -4.89 -7.39 25.32
C LYS A 288 -3.73 -8.33 25.67
N SER A 289 -3.65 -9.50 25.05
CA SER A 289 -2.54 -10.44 25.30
C SER A 289 -1.18 -9.87 24.84
N LEU A 290 -1.15 -9.17 23.70
CA LEU A 290 0.04 -8.47 23.22
C LEU A 290 0.49 -7.36 24.18
N ARG A 291 -0.45 -6.59 24.75
CA ARG A 291 -0.15 -5.55 25.75
C ARG A 291 0.47 -6.13 27.02
N THR A 292 0.05 -7.32 27.43
CA THR A 292 0.55 -7.98 28.65
C THR A 292 1.86 -8.74 28.45
N ALA A 293 2.17 -9.19 27.23
CA ALA A 293 3.39 -9.95 26.94
C ALA A 293 4.69 -9.14 27.10
N SER A 294 4.61 -7.80 27.15
CA SER A 294 5.76 -6.91 27.22
C SER A 294 6.33 -6.70 28.64
N SER A 295 5.69 -7.15 29.72
CA SER A 295 6.18 -6.90 31.08
C SER A 295 7.24 -7.88 31.58
N ASP A 296 7.31 -9.08 31.01
CA ASP A 296 8.10 -10.20 31.57
C ASP A 296 9.35 -10.56 30.75
N ALA A 297 9.59 -9.89 29.62
CA ALA A 297 10.75 -10.14 28.77
C ALA A 297 11.92 -9.19 29.09
N SER A 298 12.69 -9.51 30.12
CA SER A 298 14.01 -8.94 30.35
C SER A 298 15.01 -9.44 29.29
N GLY A 299 15.01 -8.87 28.09
CA GLY A 299 16.09 -9.21 27.15
C GLY A 299 15.96 -8.91 25.65
N LEU A 300 15.18 -7.92 25.20
CA LEU A 300 15.22 -7.54 23.78
C LEU A 300 15.44 -6.03 23.59
N SER A 301 16.45 -5.75 22.75
CA SER A 301 17.09 -4.45 22.50
C SER A 301 16.10 -3.39 21.97
N PRO A 302 16.22 -2.12 22.40
CA PRO A 302 15.36 -1.05 21.93
C PRO A 302 15.75 -0.63 20.51
N ALA A 303 14.77 -0.11 19.78
CA ALA A 303 14.98 0.67 18.56
C ALA A 303 16.12 1.70 18.74
N PRO A 304 16.92 1.98 17.69
CA PRO A 304 18.00 2.96 17.78
C PRO A 304 17.39 4.36 17.91
N GLY A 305 17.31 4.89 19.13
CA GLY A 305 16.82 6.26 19.35
C GLY A 305 16.56 6.67 20.80
N ALA A 306 16.36 5.73 21.74
CA ALA A 306 16.03 6.11 23.11
C ALA A 306 17.28 6.35 23.97
N ARG A 307 17.85 7.56 23.92
CA ARG A 307 18.66 8.07 25.05
C ARG A 307 17.73 8.28 26.24
N ARG A 308 18.07 7.64 27.36
CA ARG A 308 17.42 7.78 28.66
C ARG A 308 17.58 9.20 29.18
N THR A 309 16.48 9.87 29.49
CA THR A 309 16.41 10.83 30.60
C THR A 309 15.05 10.73 31.28
N ALA A 310 15.12 10.75 32.61
CA ALA A 310 14.10 10.31 33.54
C ALA A 310 12.96 11.33 33.76
N CYS A 311 11.81 10.78 34.13
CA CYS A 311 10.88 11.24 35.17
C CYS A 311 10.58 12.74 35.28
N THR A 312 9.35 13.15 34.93
CA THR A 312 8.45 13.81 35.90
C THR A 312 7.00 13.83 35.41
N THR A 313 6.12 13.35 36.28
CA THR A 313 4.66 13.46 36.23
C THR A 313 4.19 14.92 36.17
N ALA A 314 3.20 15.19 35.32
CA ALA A 314 2.19 16.22 35.57
C ALA A 314 0.87 15.83 34.88
N ARG A 315 -0.17 15.63 35.70
CA ARG A 315 -1.58 15.65 35.28
C ARG A 315 -2.01 17.12 35.15
N SER A 316 -2.75 17.44 34.11
CA SER A 316 -3.77 18.50 34.12
C SER A 316 -4.85 18.19 33.08
N GLU A 317 -6.10 18.17 33.55
CA GLU A 317 -7.32 18.09 32.74
C GLU A 317 -7.51 19.33 31.86
N MET A 318 -8.21 19.18 30.73
CA MET A 318 -9.27 20.06 30.19
C MET A 318 -9.74 19.45 28.84
N SER A 319 -10.91 18.81 28.81
CA SER A 319 -12.21 19.39 28.44
C SER A 319 -12.32 19.78 26.96
N HIS A 320 -13.25 19.10 26.27
CA HIS A 320 -13.99 19.48 25.05
C HIS A 320 -13.39 20.55 24.13
N ILE A 321 -13.31 20.25 22.84
CA ILE A 321 -13.94 21.03 21.76
C ILE A 321 -14.06 20.14 20.51
N SER A 322 -15.16 20.41 19.80
CA SER A 322 -15.83 19.77 18.66
C SER A 322 -14.98 19.17 17.54
#